data_AF-A0A838JPG2-F1
#
_entry.id   AF-A0A838JPG2-F1
#
_cell.length_a   1.000
_cell.length_b   1.000
_cell.length_c   1.000
_cell.angle_alpha   90.00
_cell.angle_beta   90.00
_cell.angle_gamma   90.00
#
_symmetry.space_group_name_H-M   'P 1'
#
loop_
_entity.id
_entity.type
_entity.pdbx_description
1 polymer ?
#
loop_
_entity_poly.entity_id
_entity_poly.type
_entity_poly.pdbx_seq_one_letter_code
_entity_poly.pdbx_strand_id
1 'polypeptide(L)' 'PETVITIELDELTVTTPNVYETFEMDDFTRQRIMQGLDDISLTLTHEEDLEEFEKTRPSYLPKVL' A
#
# COMPACT_ATOMS: atom_id res chain seq x y z
N PRO A 1 -25.61 19.98 3.04
CA PRO A 1 -24.61 20.38 2.03
C PRO A 1 -24.07 19.15 1.29
N GLU A 2 -24.14 19.14 -0.05
CA GLU A 2 -23.68 18.05 -0.92
C GLU A 2 -22.48 18.50 -1.77
N THR A 3 -21.49 19.15 -1.15
CA THR A 3 -20.32 19.63 -1.90
C THR A 3 -19.42 18.46 -2.26
N VAL A 4 -19.22 18.25 -3.57
CA VAL A 4 -18.26 17.26 -4.10
C VAL A 4 -16.84 17.82 -4.03
N ILE A 5 -15.90 16.99 -3.59
CA ILE A 5 -14.48 17.27 -3.53
C ILE A 5 -13.77 16.17 -4.34
N THR A 6 -12.97 16.57 -5.31
CA THR A 6 -12.13 15.66 -6.09
C THR A 6 -10.69 15.78 -5.60
N ILE A 7 -10.05 14.65 -5.34
CA ILE A 7 -8.63 14.57 -4.98
C ILE A 7 -7.92 13.72 -6.03
N GLU A 8 -6.90 14.29 -6.67
CA GLU A 8 -6.03 13.60 -7.62
C GLU A 8 -4.66 13.39 -6.96
N LEU A 9 -4.25 12.14 -6.82
CA LEU A 9 -3.03 11.77 -6.11
C LEU A 9 -1.80 11.80 -7.02
N ASP A 10 -1.96 11.61 -8.33
CA ASP A 10 -0.85 11.68 -9.28
C ASP A 10 -0.27 13.10 -9.36
N GLU A 11 -1.14 14.10 -9.39
CA GLU A 11 -0.78 15.52 -9.46
C GLU A 11 -0.77 16.23 -8.09
N LEU A 12 -1.18 15.53 -7.03
CA LEU A 12 -1.38 16.09 -5.69
C LEU A 12 -2.25 17.34 -5.69
N THR A 13 -3.40 17.27 -6.36
CA THR A 13 -4.36 18.38 -6.44
C THR A 13 -5.67 18.07 -5.72
N VAL A 14 -6.29 19.13 -5.19
CA VAL A 14 -7.64 19.11 -4.66
C VAL A 14 -8.50 20.09 -5.41
N THR A 15 -9.66 19.63 -5.88
CA THR A 15 -10.62 20.43 -6.65
C THR A 15 -11.98 20.43 -5.97
N THR A 16 -12.53 21.62 -5.78
CA THR A 16 -13.91 21.87 -5.37
C THR A 16 -14.50 22.96 -6.27
N PRO A 17 -15.79 23.32 -6.16
CA PRO A 17 -16.38 24.38 -7.00
C PRO A 17 -15.63 25.73 -6.96
N ASN A 18 -14.92 26.04 -5.87
CA ASN A 18 -14.26 27.34 -5.67
C ASN A 18 -12.76 27.23 -5.34
N VAL A 19 -12.19 26.02 -5.32
CA VAL A 19 -10.80 25.79 -4.90
C VAL A 19 -10.14 24.84 -5.89
N TYR A 20 -8.96 25.22 -6.36
CA TYR A 20 -8.04 24.37 -7.11
C TYR A 20 -6.64 24.64 -6.56
N GLU A 21 -6.13 23.70 -5.77
CA GLU A 21 -4.87 23.87 -5.03
C GLU A 21 -4.07 22.57 -5.05
N THR A 22 -2.75 22.70 -4.92
CA THR A 22 -1.86 21.56 -4.68
C THR A 22 -1.69 21.32 -3.18
N PHE A 23 -1.38 20.08 -2.78
CA PHE A 23 -1.04 19.74 -1.41
C PHE A 23 0.26 18.94 -1.34
N GLU A 24 0.86 18.89 -0.16
CA GLU A 24 2.08 18.11 0.08
C GLU A 24 1.73 16.72 0.62
N MET A 25 2.43 15.71 0.11
CA MET A 25 2.36 14.33 0.56
C MET A 25 3.71 13.69 0.31
N ASP A 26 4.19 12.85 1.23
CA ASP A 26 5.42 12.10 0.99
C ASP A 26 5.20 10.97 -0.02
N ASP A 27 6.24 10.67 -0.80
CA ASP A 27 6.16 9.69 -1.89
C ASP A 27 5.77 8.29 -1.40
N PHE A 28 6.17 7.92 -0.18
CA PHE A 28 5.87 6.61 0.38
C PHE A 28 4.37 6.47 0.70
N THR A 29 3.79 7.46 1.36
CA THR A 29 2.33 7.52 1.60
C THR A 29 1.54 7.55 0.30
N ARG A 30 1.96 8.34 -0.70
CA ARG A 30 1.30 8.38 -2.01
C ARG A 30 1.29 7.01 -2.66
N GLN A 31 2.45 6.34 -2.74
CA GLN A 31 2.58 5.03 -3.35
C GLN A 31 1.73 3.98 -2.64
N ARG A 32 1.67 4.01 -1.30
CA ARG A 32 0.83 3.09 -0.52
C ARG A 32 -0.65 3.24 -0.87
N ILE A 33 -1.14 4.47 -0.97
CA ILE A 33 -2.54 4.73 -1.32
C ILE A 33 -2.81 4.30 -2.78
N MET A 34 -1.92 4.67 -3.71
CA MET A 34 -2.07 4.34 -5.14
C MET A 34 -2.03 2.84 -5.43
N GLN A 35 -1.26 2.07 -4.65
CA GLN A 35 -1.10 0.62 -4.83
C GLN A 35 -2.00 -0.22 -3.91
N GLY A 36 -2.76 0.42 -3.03
CA GLY A 36 -3.58 -0.28 -2.03
C GLY A 36 -2.76 -1.07 -1.00
N LEU A 37 -1.53 -0.64 -0.69
CA LEU A 37 -0.63 -1.32 0.24
C LEU A 37 -0.89 -0.85 1.68
N ASP A 38 -1.52 -1.71 2.48
CA ASP A 38 -1.99 -1.40 3.84
C ASP A 38 -1.15 -2.10 4.94
N ASP A 39 0.18 -2.01 4.88
CA ASP A 39 1.15 -2.67 5.80
C ASP A 39 1.28 -4.21 5.72
N ILE A 40 0.23 -4.97 5.40
CA ILE A 40 0.32 -6.44 5.21
C ILE A 40 1.05 -6.83 3.92
N SER A 41 0.90 -6.05 2.85
CA SER A 41 1.50 -6.33 1.54
C SER A 41 3.03 -6.25 1.54
N LEU A 42 3.62 -5.47 2.46
CA LEU A 42 5.07 -5.41 2.69
C LEU A 42 5.62 -6.62 3.46
N THR A 43 4.75 -7.32 4.20
CA THR A 43 5.10 -8.58 4.86
C THR A 43 4.96 -9.76 3.88
N LEU A 44 4.01 -9.68 2.96
CA LEU A 44 3.73 -10.72 1.95
C LEU A 44 4.69 -10.72 0.74
N THR A 45 5.55 -9.72 0.57
CA THR A 45 6.54 -9.71 -0.54
C THR A 45 7.56 -10.84 -0.48
N HIS A 46 7.69 -11.52 0.66
CA HIS A 46 8.57 -12.67 0.83
C HIS A 46 7.80 -14.00 0.90
N GLU A 47 6.51 -14.01 0.57
CA GLU A 47 5.68 -15.23 0.66
C GLU A 47 6.24 -16.35 -0.25
N GLU A 48 6.64 -16.04 -1.49
CA GLU A 48 7.25 -17.02 -2.39
C GLU A 48 8.61 -17.54 -1.88
N ASP A 49 9.47 -16.65 -1.37
CA ASP A 49 10.78 -17.01 -0.79
C ASP A 49 10.62 -17.88 0.47
N LEU A 50 9.61 -17.57 1.31
CA LEU A 50 9.27 -18.34 2.50
C LEU A 50 8.72 -19.73 2.13
N GLU A 51 7.86 -19.83 1.12
CA GLU A 51 7.37 -21.11 0.61
C GLU A 51 8.50 -21.98 0.04
N GLU A 52 9.45 -21.40 -0.69
CA GLU A 52 10.59 -22.13 -1.23
C GLU A 52 11.52 -22.64 -0.12
N PHE A 53 11.81 -21.79 0.88
CA PHE A 53 12.59 -22.18 2.04
C PHE A 53 11.94 -23.33 2.83
N GLU A 54 10.64 -23.25 3.12
CA GLU A 54 9.90 -24.28 3.87
C GLU A 54 9.84 -25.63 3.14
N LYS A 55 9.88 -25.67 1.80
CA LYS A 55 9.99 -26.93 1.02
C LYS A 55 11.28 -27.70 1.30
N THR A 56 12.36 -26.99 1.63
CA THR A 56 13.68 -27.61 1.92
C THR A 56 13.90 -27.93 3.39
N ARG A 57 12.96 -27.53 4.26
CA ARG A 57 13.10 -27.63 5.71
C ARG A 57 13.04 -29.09 6.19
N PRO A 58 14.05 -29.57 6.93
CA PRO A 58 14.04 -30.92 7.47
C PRO A 58 12.82 -31.21 8.35
N SER A 59 12.22 -32.39 8.17
CA SER A 59 10.94 -32.76 8.78
C SER A 59 10.97 -32.92 10.31
N TYR A 60 12.15 -32.98 10.92
CA TYR A 60 12.30 -33.09 12.38
C TYR A 60 12.24 -31.74 13.10
N LEU A 61 12.21 -30.62 12.37
CA LEU A 61 12.07 -29.30 12.96
C LEU A 61 10.59 -28.99 13.23
N PRO A 62 10.27 -28.26 14.32
CA PRO A 62 8.90 -27.88 14.64
C PRO A 62 8.33 -26.97 13.55
N LYS A 63 7.05 -27.21 13.23
CA LYS A 63 6.23 -26.41 12.32
C LYS A 63 5.23 -25.56 13.11
N VAL A 64 5.00 -24.35 12.65
CA VAL A 64 3.94 -23.46 13.15
C VAL A 64 2.74 -23.64 12.21
N LEU A 65 1.56 -23.90 12.76
CA LEU A 65 0.29 -24.03 12.01
C LEU A 65 -0.41 -22.70 11.91
#